data_AF-A0A356TES5-F1
#
_entry.id   AF-A0A356TES5-F1
#
_cell.length_a   1.000
_cell.length_b   1.000
_cell.length_c   1.000
_cell.angle_alpha   90.00
_cell.angle_beta   90.00
_cell.angle_gamma   90.00
#
_symmetry.space_group_name_H-M   'P 1'
#
loop_
_entity.id
_entity.type
_entity.pdbx_description
1 polymer ?
#
loop_
_entity_poly.entity_id
_entity_poly.type
_entity_poly.pdbx_seq_one_letter_code
_entity_poly.pdbx_strand_id
1 'polypeptide(L)'
;LEARTIWAEALAHAGELRALAEVSAELGSRAEACGSRRFALHADLFRTLSGGRMDPATAELLAGQLDVAPTVARWARAASGSATPLDRADASLLASLREQGALSDVRSLGESSEGWCPAWGLDLTERVVWLPDGNRIALGGRAVQWRILEALANAPSLAADKESLVCDAWDEREYHPGRHDGRLYVAIRKLRAAIEDDPSEPTRLLTTETGYALGAPVRIASGAK
;
A
#
# COMPACT_ATOMS: atom_id res chain seq x y z
N LEU A 1 -13.59 -26.73 -4.40
CA LEU A 1 -12.85 -25.50 -4.10
C LEU A 1 -13.41 -24.35 -4.92
N GLU A 2 -13.58 -24.51 -6.24
CA GLU A 2 -14.22 -23.49 -7.11
C GLU A 2 -15.57 -22.96 -6.61
N ALA A 3 -16.52 -23.84 -6.28
CA ALA A 3 -17.83 -23.40 -5.75
C ALA A 3 -17.73 -22.56 -4.46
N ARG A 4 -16.68 -22.79 -3.65
CA ARG A 4 -16.43 -21.99 -2.44
C ARG A 4 -15.80 -20.64 -2.77
N THR A 5 -14.94 -20.59 -3.78
CA THR A 5 -14.41 -19.33 -4.30
C THR A 5 -15.56 -18.44 -4.79
N ILE A 6 -16.45 -18.98 -5.63
CA ILE A 6 -17.62 -18.25 -6.16
C ILE A 6 -18.56 -17.81 -5.02
N TRP A 7 -18.77 -18.66 -4.01
CA TRP A 7 -19.54 -18.27 -2.84
C TRP A 7 -18.85 -17.10 -2.11
N ALA A 8 -17.56 -17.22 -1.79
CA ALA A 8 -16.81 -16.15 -1.13
C ALA A 8 -16.86 -14.83 -1.92
N GLU A 9 -16.79 -14.86 -3.25
CA GLU A 9 -17.00 -13.69 -4.11
C GLU A 9 -18.37 -13.06 -3.92
N ALA A 10 -19.44 -13.86 -3.91
CA ALA A 10 -20.79 -13.37 -3.67
C ALA A 10 -20.97 -12.74 -2.28
N LEU A 11 -20.33 -13.31 -1.24
CA LEU A 11 -20.36 -12.76 0.11
C LEU A 11 -19.55 -11.46 0.22
N ALA A 12 -18.39 -11.39 -0.43
CA ALA A 12 -17.59 -10.19 -0.51
C ALA A 12 -18.35 -9.07 -1.25
N HIS A 13 -19.03 -9.41 -2.35
CA HIS A 13 -19.90 -8.49 -3.07
C HIS A 13 -21.07 -8.00 -2.20
N ALA A 14 -21.65 -8.87 -1.37
CA ALA A 14 -22.76 -8.52 -0.47
C ALA A 14 -22.33 -7.81 0.84
N GLY A 15 -21.03 -7.74 1.16
CA GLY A 15 -20.55 -7.18 2.43
C GLY A 15 -20.80 -8.09 3.65
N GLU A 16 -21.04 -9.39 3.44
CA GLU A 16 -21.36 -10.36 4.49
C GLU A 16 -20.08 -10.86 5.21
N LEU A 17 -19.40 -9.97 5.93
CA LEU A 17 -18.03 -10.18 6.46
C LEU A 17 -17.90 -11.43 7.33
N ARG A 18 -18.89 -11.73 8.18
CA ARG A 18 -18.84 -12.92 9.06
C ARG A 18 -18.89 -14.21 8.25
N ALA A 19 -19.84 -14.33 7.32
CA ALA A 19 -19.95 -15.49 6.47
C ALA A 19 -18.71 -15.63 5.55
N LEU A 20 -18.17 -14.50 5.09
CA LEU A 20 -16.93 -14.47 4.31
C LEU A 20 -15.74 -15.02 5.13
N ALA A 21 -15.63 -14.65 6.40
CA ALA A 21 -14.60 -15.19 7.30
C ALA A 21 -14.73 -16.72 7.45
N GLU A 22 -15.95 -17.22 7.66
CA GLU A 22 -16.22 -18.66 7.81
C GLU A 22 -15.88 -19.44 6.52
N VAL A 23 -16.34 -18.97 5.35
CA VAL A 23 -16.07 -19.61 4.05
C VAL A 23 -14.59 -19.52 3.68
N SER A 24 -13.92 -18.40 3.96
CA SER A 24 -12.49 -18.24 3.66
C SER A 24 -11.60 -19.15 4.51
N ALA A 25 -11.93 -19.33 5.80
CA ALA A 25 -11.25 -20.30 6.66
C ALA A 25 -11.42 -21.73 6.13
N GLU A 26 -12.64 -22.12 5.74
CA GLU A 26 -12.88 -23.45 5.17
C GLU A 26 -12.15 -23.65 3.84
N LEU A 27 -12.15 -22.63 2.97
CA LEU A 27 -11.41 -22.65 1.70
C LEU A 27 -9.92 -22.86 1.94
N GLY A 28 -9.35 -22.16 2.93
CA GLY A 28 -7.94 -22.29 3.32
C GLY A 28 -7.57 -23.70 3.77
N SER A 29 -8.32 -24.26 4.74
CA SER A 29 -8.06 -25.62 5.24
C SER A 29 -8.14 -26.68 4.14
N ARG A 30 -9.10 -26.54 3.21
CA ARG A 30 -9.23 -27.48 2.08
C ARG A 30 -8.13 -27.29 1.04
N ALA A 31 -7.71 -26.05 0.80
CA ALA A 31 -6.60 -25.75 -0.11
C ALA A 31 -5.29 -26.35 0.40
N GLU A 32 -5.03 -26.27 1.70
CA GLU A 32 -3.89 -26.90 2.35
C GLU A 32 -3.96 -28.43 2.23
N ALA A 33 -5.11 -29.04 2.56
CA ALA A 33 -5.29 -30.48 2.48
C ALA A 33 -5.06 -31.06 1.07
N CYS A 34 -5.31 -30.28 0.01
CA CYS A 34 -5.05 -30.70 -1.36
C CYS A 34 -3.77 -30.08 -1.98
N GLY A 35 -2.96 -29.37 -1.19
CA GLY A 35 -1.72 -28.74 -1.65
C GLY A 35 -1.90 -27.65 -2.73
N SER A 36 -3.06 -27.00 -2.82
CA SER A 36 -3.34 -26.02 -3.87
C SER A 36 -3.03 -24.59 -3.42
N ARG A 37 -1.86 -24.08 -3.84
CA ARG A 37 -1.46 -22.69 -3.57
C ARG A 37 -2.43 -21.65 -4.12
N ARG A 38 -3.02 -21.89 -5.31
CA ARG A 38 -4.01 -20.99 -5.92
C ARG A 38 -5.20 -20.74 -5.00
N PHE A 39 -5.77 -21.78 -4.40
CA PHE A 39 -6.92 -21.65 -3.52
C PHE A 39 -6.53 -21.11 -2.13
N ALA A 40 -5.32 -21.39 -1.66
CA ALA A 40 -4.80 -20.77 -0.44
C ALA A 40 -4.72 -19.24 -0.59
N LEU A 41 -4.23 -18.74 -1.73
CA LEU A 41 -4.18 -17.30 -2.00
C LEU A 41 -5.57 -16.65 -2.10
N HIS A 42 -6.57 -17.34 -2.64
CA HIS A 42 -7.96 -16.85 -2.59
C HIS A 42 -8.48 -16.79 -1.15
N ALA A 43 -8.21 -17.82 -0.34
CA ALA A 43 -8.59 -17.81 1.06
C ALA A 43 -7.93 -16.66 1.84
N ASP A 44 -6.65 -16.38 1.59
CA ASP A 44 -5.91 -15.30 2.25
C ASP A 44 -6.46 -13.91 1.85
N LEU A 45 -6.78 -13.72 0.56
CA LEU A 45 -7.46 -12.53 0.06
C LEU A 45 -8.81 -12.31 0.78
N PHE A 46 -9.69 -13.32 0.78
CA PHE A 46 -11.02 -13.18 1.38
C PHE A 46 -10.96 -13.02 2.90
N ARG A 47 -9.98 -13.65 3.56
CA ARG A 47 -9.74 -13.46 4.99
C ARG A 47 -9.37 -12.01 5.28
N THR A 48 -8.50 -11.42 4.46
CA THR A 48 -8.12 -10.01 4.58
C THR A 48 -9.34 -9.08 4.40
N LEU A 49 -10.17 -9.35 3.39
CA LEU A 49 -11.42 -8.60 3.16
C LEU A 49 -12.43 -8.75 4.31
N SER A 50 -12.55 -9.94 4.89
CA SER A 50 -13.47 -10.19 6.02
C SER A 50 -13.07 -9.43 7.30
N GLY A 51 -11.79 -9.02 7.41
CA GLY A 51 -11.28 -8.19 8.50
C GLY A 51 -11.67 -6.71 8.42
N GLY A 52 -12.43 -6.31 7.39
CA GLY A 52 -12.92 -4.95 7.19
C GLY A 52 -12.26 -4.28 5.99
N ARG A 53 -11.03 -3.80 6.14
CA ARG A 53 -10.28 -3.12 5.07
C ARG A 53 -9.09 -3.96 4.63
N MET A 54 -8.90 -4.09 3.32
CA MET A 54 -7.71 -4.70 2.75
C MET A 54 -6.47 -3.87 3.09
N ASP A 55 -5.53 -4.50 3.77
CA ASP A 55 -4.23 -3.91 4.06
C ASP A 55 -3.42 -3.75 2.75
N PRO A 56 -2.93 -2.54 2.42
CA PRO A 56 -2.16 -2.30 1.20
C PRO A 56 -0.91 -3.16 1.05
N ALA A 57 -0.22 -3.47 2.16
CA ALA A 57 0.97 -4.33 2.11
C ALA A 57 0.61 -5.77 1.69
N THR A 58 -0.53 -6.27 2.18
CA THR A 58 -1.06 -7.57 1.76
C THR A 58 -1.50 -7.56 0.29
N ALA A 59 -2.14 -6.47 -0.17
CA ALA A 59 -2.48 -6.31 -1.59
C ALA A 59 -1.23 -6.34 -2.48
N GLU A 60 -0.15 -5.66 -2.07
CA GLU A 60 1.12 -5.64 -2.80
C GLU A 60 1.71 -7.06 -2.98
N LEU A 61 1.71 -7.87 -1.91
CA LEU A 61 2.18 -9.26 -1.95
C LEU A 61 1.33 -10.13 -2.89
N LEU A 62 0.01 -10.01 -2.80
CA LEU A 62 -0.93 -10.77 -3.61
C LEU A 62 -0.85 -10.39 -5.10
N ALA A 63 -0.58 -9.12 -5.40
CA ALA A 63 -0.41 -8.59 -6.76
C ALA A 63 0.78 -9.23 -7.51
N GLY A 64 1.79 -9.71 -6.78
CA GLY A 64 2.92 -10.47 -7.33
C GLY A 64 2.61 -11.92 -7.72
N GLN A 65 1.44 -12.46 -7.38
CA GLN A 65 1.13 -13.88 -7.54
C GLN A 65 0.49 -14.24 -8.89
N LEU A 66 0.82 -13.51 -9.96
CA LEU A 66 0.17 -13.67 -11.27
C LEU A 66 0.29 -15.09 -11.84
N ASP A 67 1.44 -15.73 -11.65
CA ASP A 67 1.72 -17.08 -12.17
C ASP A 67 0.98 -18.20 -11.40
N VAL A 68 0.49 -17.90 -10.19
CA VAL A 68 -0.10 -18.90 -9.29
C VAL A 68 -1.61 -18.70 -9.13
N ALA A 69 -2.06 -17.47 -8.95
CA ALA A 69 -3.46 -17.10 -8.79
C ALA A 69 -3.76 -15.82 -9.59
N PRO A 70 -3.90 -15.90 -10.94
CA PRO A 70 -4.05 -14.74 -11.80
C PRO A 70 -5.20 -13.80 -11.41
N THR A 71 -6.33 -14.35 -10.99
CA THR A 71 -7.50 -13.56 -10.57
C THR A 71 -7.20 -12.74 -9.31
N VAL A 72 -6.67 -13.38 -8.27
CA VAL A 72 -6.24 -12.71 -7.02
C VAL A 72 -5.22 -11.62 -7.31
N ALA A 73 -4.21 -11.92 -8.14
CA ALA A 73 -3.19 -10.95 -8.51
C ALA A 73 -3.78 -9.74 -9.24
N ARG A 74 -4.70 -9.95 -10.20
CA ARG A 74 -5.36 -8.83 -10.91
C ARG A 74 -6.19 -7.96 -9.97
N TRP A 75 -6.97 -8.57 -9.08
CA TRP A 75 -7.75 -7.82 -8.10
C TRP A 75 -6.85 -7.03 -7.15
N ALA A 76 -5.78 -7.64 -6.66
CA ALA A 76 -4.83 -7.00 -5.77
C ALA A 76 -4.08 -5.84 -6.45
N ARG A 77 -3.70 -5.99 -7.73
CA ARG A 77 -3.12 -4.90 -8.54
C ARG A 77 -4.10 -3.74 -8.70
N ALA A 78 -5.35 -4.03 -9.03
CA ALA A 78 -6.39 -3.02 -9.17
C ALA A 78 -6.75 -2.35 -7.82
N ALA A 79 -6.72 -3.08 -6.72
CA ALA A 79 -6.88 -2.56 -5.36
C ALA A 79 -5.70 -1.66 -4.95
N SER A 80 -4.50 -1.94 -5.48
CA SER A 80 -3.28 -1.15 -5.26
C SER A 80 -3.16 0.06 -6.21
N GLY A 81 -4.22 0.41 -6.92
CA GLY A 81 -4.27 1.58 -7.81
C GLY A 81 -3.61 1.38 -9.18
N SER A 82 -3.20 0.16 -9.54
CA SER A 82 -2.60 -0.12 -10.85
C SER A 82 -3.66 -0.23 -11.95
N ALA A 83 -3.31 0.24 -13.16
CA ALA A 83 -4.15 0.13 -14.35
C ALA A 83 -4.18 -1.31 -14.89
N THR A 84 -4.88 -2.20 -14.20
CA THR A 84 -5.02 -3.61 -14.57
C THR A 84 -6.34 -3.84 -15.33
N PRO A 85 -6.33 -4.50 -16.50
CA PRO A 85 -7.54 -4.89 -17.19
C PRO A 85 -8.36 -5.88 -16.35
N LEU A 86 -9.65 -5.57 -16.18
CA LEU A 86 -10.62 -6.40 -15.45
C LEU A 86 -11.79 -6.74 -16.36
N ASP A 87 -12.36 -7.93 -16.19
CA ASP A 87 -13.66 -8.23 -16.78
C ASP A 87 -14.80 -7.54 -16.03
N ARG A 88 -16.03 -7.68 -16.52
CA ARG A 88 -17.20 -7.03 -15.93
C ARG A 88 -17.50 -7.50 -14.51
N ALA A 89 -17.31 -8.79 -14.22
CA ALA A 89 -17.60 -9.36 -12.90
C ALA A 89 -16.56 -8.87 -11.89
N ASP A 90 -15.28 -8.94 -12.27
CA ASP A 90 -14.15 -8.43 -11.48
C ASP A 90 -14.30 -6.94 -11.17
N ALA A 91 -14.62 -6.13 -12.19
CA ALA A 91 -14.84 -4.69 -12.04
C ALA A 91 -16.03 -4.39 -11.10
N SER A 92 -17.11 -5.16 -11.22
CA SER A 92 -18.29 -5.01 -10.36
C SER A 92 -17.98 -5.37 -8.90
N LEU A 93 -17.24 -6.44 -8.66
CA LEU A 93 -16.83 -6.84 -7.30
C LEU A 93 -15.97 -5.76 -6.65
N LEU A 94 -14.92 -5.29 -7.34
CA LEU A 94 -14.04 -4.26 -6.80
C LEU A 94 -14.76 -2.91 -6.60
N ALA A 95 -15.73 -2.57 -7.45
CA ALA A 95 -16.57 -1.40 -7.24
C ALA A 95 -17.36 -1.50 -5.92
N SER A 96 -18.04 -2.62 -5.68
CA SER A 96 -18.78 -2.86 -4.43
C SER A 96 -17.86 -2.87 -3.22
N LEU A 97 -16.66 -3.45 -3.31
CA LEU A 97 -15.69 -3.42 -2.22
C LEU A 97 -15.20 -2.00 -1.90
N ARG A 98 -15.06 -1.13 -2.91
CA ARG A 98 -14.76 0.30 -2.68
C ARG A 98 -15.92 1.01 -1.99
N GLU A 99 -17.16 0.80 -2.47
CA GLU A 99 -18.37 1.38 -1.87
C GLU A 99 -18.58 0.96 -0.41
N GLN A 100 -18.18 -0.27 -0.07
CA GLN A 100 -18.21 -0.79 1.30
C GLN A 100 -17.05 -0.28 2.18
N GLY A 101 -16.11 0.48 1.63
CA GLY A 101 -14.90 0.93 2.33
C GLY A 101 -13.88 -0.18 2.59
N ALA A 102 -14.02 -1.35 1.94
CA ALA A 102 -13.13 -2.49 2.10
C ALA A 102 -11.81 -2.32 1.33
N LEU A 103 -11.73 -1.39 0.38
CA LEU A 103 -10.51 -1.03 -0.34
C LEU A 103 -10.13 0.42 -0.04
N SER A 104 -8.83 0.65 0.18
CA SER A 104 -8.28 2.00 0.34
C SER A 104 -8.27 2.74 -1.00
N ASP A 105 -8.30 4.08 -0.97
CA ASP A 105 -8.00 4.88 -2.16
C ASP A 105 -6.49 4.91 -2.34
N VAL A 106 -5.99 4.24 -3.39
CA VAL A 106 -4.56 4.07 -3.64
C VAL A 106 -4.15 4.79 -4.90
N ARG A 107 -3.28 5.78 -4.76
CA ARG A 107 -2.62 6.45 -5.87
C ARG A 107 -1.27 5.80 -6.15
N SER A 108 -1.10 5.27 -7.36
CA SER A 108 0.15 4.66 -7.83
C SER A 108 0.95 5.66 -8.67
N LEU A 109 2.25 5.79 -8.40
CA LEU A 109 3.14 6.75 -9.06
C LEU A 109 4.41 6.07 -9.55
N GLY A 110 4.80 6.39 -10.78
CA GLY A 110 5.97 5.82 -11.44
C GLY A 110 5.78 4.36 -11.86
N GLU A 111 4.56 3.93 -12.16
CA GLU A 111 4.33 2.64 -12.82
C GLU A 111 5.03 2.63 -14.18
N SER A 112 5.75 1.53 -14.45
CA SER A 112 6.45 1.34 -15.71
C SER A 112 5.44 1.14 -16.85
N SER A 113 5.82 1.52 -18.07
CA SER A 113 5.08 1.16 -19.27
C SER A 113 5.04 -0.35 -19.53
N GLU A 114 5.92 -1.12 -18.87
CA GLU A 114 6.04 -2.57 -18.99
C GLU A 114 5.05 -3.33 -18.09
N GLY A 115 4.24 -2.62 -17.31
CA GLY A 115 3.19 -3.17 -16.47
C GLY A 115 3.48 -3.04 -14.98
N TRP A 116 2.73 -3.81 -14.19
CA TRP A 116 2.83 -3.80 -12.74
C TRP A 116 4.19 -4.33 -12.26
N CYS A 117 4.82 -3.60 -11.35
CA CYS A 117 5.98 -4.04 -10.58
C CYS A 117 5.73 -3.86 -9.08
N PRO A 118 6.45 -4.64 -8.23
CA PRO A 118 6.43 -4.44 -6.79
C PRO A 118 6.86 -3.02 -6.43
N ALA A 119 6.12 -2.38 -5.54
CA ALA A 119 6.41 -1.05 -5.01
C ALA A 119 6.35 -1.04 -3.49
N TRP A 120 6.98 -0.02 -2.92
CA TRP A 120 6.77 0.37 -1.54
C TRP A 120 5.64 1.39 -1.47
N GLY A 121 5.17 1.71 -0.27
CA GLY A 121 4.16 2.74 -0.15
C GLY A 121 3.86 3.23 1.25
N LEU A 122 2.94 4.20 1.31
CA LEU A 122 2.55 4.95 2.50
C LEU A 122 1.05 4.74 2.77
N ASP A 123 0.69 4.23 3.94
CA ASP A 123 -0.69 4.24 4.42
C ASP A 123 -0.86 5.48 5.29
N LEU A 124 -1.51 6.50 4.71
CA LEU A 124 -1.66 7.79 5.37
C LEU A 124 -2.57 7.74 6.60
N THR A 125 -3.47 6.76 6.66
CA THR A 125 -4.42 6.59 7.76
C THR A 125 -3.72 5.94 8.94
N GLU A 126 -3.01 4.84 8.69
CA GLU A 126 -2.36 4.05 9.73
C GLU A 126 -0.96 4.59 10.11
N ARG A 127 -0.44 5.55 9.33
CA ARG A 127 0.92 6.11 9.48
C ARG A 127 2.01 5.04 9.41
N VAL A 128 1.89 4.20 8.39
CA VAL A 128 2.75 3.05 8.13
C VAL A 128 3.40 3.19 6.76
N VAL A 129 4.68 2.81 6.68
CA VAL A 129 5.33 2.50 5.41
C VAL A 129 5.26 1.00 5.18
N TRP A 130 4.81 0.55 4.02
CA TRP A 130 4.97 -0.84 3.62
C TRP A 130 6.09 -1.00 2.59
N LEU A 131 6.77 -2.13 2.68
CA LEU A 131 7.83 -2.51 1.76
C LEU A 131 7.33 -3.58 0.78
N PRO A 132 8.01 -3.77 -0.37
CA PRO A 132 7.58 -4.73 -1.40
C PRO A 132 7.54 -6.19 -0.93
N ASP A 133 8.26 -6.51 0.14
CA ASP A 133 8.28 -7.83 0.79
C ASP A 133 7.12 -8.02 1.79
N GLY A 134 6.23 -7.03 1.93
CA GLY A 134 5.11 -7.01 2.84
C GLY A 134 5.45 -6.53 4.26
N ASN A 135 6.72 -6.20 4.55
CA ASN A 135 7.09 -5.65 5.85
C ASN A 135 6.44 -4.29 6.08
N ARG A 136 6.03 -4.05 7.33
CA ARG A 136 5.37 -2.81 7.76
C ARG A 136 6.24 -2.09 8.79
N ILE A 137 6.46 -0.81 8.55
CA ILE A 137 7.22 0.08 9.43
C ILE A 137 6.25 1.13 9.97
N ALA A 138 5.85 0.96 11.22
CA ALA A 138 5.00 1.94 11.91
C ALA A 138 5.82 3.20 12.27
N LEU A 139 5.33 4.35 11.82
CA LEU A 139 5.94 5.66 12.10
C LEU A 139 5.08 6.53 13.01
N GLY A 140 3.98 6.01 13.57
CA GLY A 140 3.10 6.74 14.49
C GLY A 140 3.81 7.34 15.71
N GLY A 141 4.84 6.67 16.24
CA GLY A 141 5.69 7.20 17.33
C GLY A 141 6.78 8.18 16.88
N ARG A 142 6.90 8.45 15.57
CA ARG A 142 7.94 9.26 14.93
C ARG A 142 7.29 10.40 14.13
N ALA A 143 6.60 11.29 14.86
CA ALA A 143 5.71 12.29 14.27
C ALA A 143 6.38 13.17 13.18
N VAL A 144 7.60 13.65 13.42
CA VAL A 144 8.34 14.46 12.45
C VAL A 144 8.64 13.68 11.18
N GLN A 145 9.16 12.46 11.30
CA GLN A 145 9.47 11.60 10.16
C GLN A 145 8.22 11.29 9.34
N TRP A 146 7.10 11.04 10.02
CA TRP A 146 5.82 10.85 9.35
C TRP A 146 5.38 12.12 8.59
N ARG A 147 5.44 13.29 9.22
CA ARG A 147 5.04 14.55 8.58
C ARG A 147 5.91 14.90 7.37
N ILE A 148 7.20 14.53 7.37
CA ILE A 148 8.06 14.63 6.18
C ILE A 148 7.51 13.77 5.03
N LEU A 149 7.19 12.50 5.30
CA LEU A 149 6.62 11.61 4.27
C LEU A 149 5.25 12.09 3.79
N GLU A 150 4.42 12.59 4.70
CA GLU A 150 3.10 13.14 4.39
C GLU A 150 3.19 14.41 3.53
N ALA A 151 4.12 15.33 3.86
CA ALA A 151 4.37 16.53 3.05
C ALA A 151 4.82 16.16 1.63
N LEU A 152 5.75 15.22 1.50
CA LEU A 152 6.18 14.71 0.20
C LEU A 152 5.04 14.02 -0.54
N ALA A 153 4.25 13.17 0.13
CA ALA A 153 3.12 12.48 -0.47
C ALA A 153 2.05 13.45 -0.99
N ASN A 154 1.83 14.58 -0.32
CA ASN A 154 0.84 15.58 -0.72
C ASN A 154 1.37 16.57 -1.77
N ALA A 155 2.69 16.62 -2.00
CA ALA A 155 3.29 17.47 -3.03
C ALA A 155 2.95 16.95 -4.45
N PRO A 156 2.65 17.84 -5.43
CA PRO A 156 2.28 17.44 -6.79
C PRO A 156 3.30 16.55 -7.51
N SER A 157 4.59 16.75 -7.24
CA SER A 157 5.71 16.01 -7.84
C SER A 157 6.29 14.94 -6.92
N LEU A 158 5.66 14.68 -5.77
CA LEU A 158 6.22 13.89 -4.66
C LEU A 158 7.57 14.40 -4.15
N ALA A 159 7.88 15.66 -4.43
CA ALA A 159 9.12 16.31 -4.09
C ALA A 159 8.83 17.67 -3.48
N ALA A 160 9.65 18.06 -2.52
CA ALA A 160 9.58 19.36 -1.88
C ALA A 160 10.99 19.86 -1.55
N ASP A 161 11.17 21.17 -1.61
CA ASP A 161 12.40 21.81 -1.16
C ASP A 161 12.52 21.76 0.38
N LYS A 162 13.73 22.05 0.88
CA LYS A 162 14.00 22.04 2.33
C LYS A 162 13.09 22.99 3.11
N GLU A 163 12.78 24.15 2.55
CA GLU A 163 11.97 25.18 3.20
C GLU A 163 10.55 24.66 3.43
N SER A 164 9.87 24.23 2.36
CA SER A 164 8.51 23.71 2.40
C SER A 164 8.43 22.51 3.34
N LEU A 165 9.37 21.58 3.25
CA LEU A 165 9.41 20.41 4.13
C LEU A 165 9.56 20.76 5.61
N VAL A 166 10.37 21.76 5.93
CA VAL A 166 10.57 22.16 7.31
C VAL A 166 9.32 22.85 7.85
N CYS A 167 8.76 23.78 7.10
CA CYS A 167 7.54 24.48 7.48
C CYS A 167 6.40 23.49 7.72
N ASP A 168 6.20 22.53 6.83
CA ASP A 168 5.14 21.52 6.96
C ASP A 168 5.39 20.51 8.08
N ALA A 169 6.61 19.97 8.17
CA ALA A 169 6.89 18.88 9.12
C ALA A 169 7.07 19.35 10.57
N TRP A 170 7.48 20.59 10.78
CA TRP A 170 7.65 21.17 12.12
C TRP A 170 6.63 22.25 12.48
N ASP A 171 5.71 22.59 11.58
CA ASP A 171 4.73 23.67 11.79
C ASP A 171 5.41 25.02 12.09
N GLU A 172 6.52 25.28 11.41
CA GLU A 172 7.29 26.53 11.53
C GLU A 172 6.82 27.51 10.46
N ARG A 173 6.76 28.81 10.79
CA ARG A 173 6.27 29.85 9.86
C ARG A 173 7.30 30.28 8.82
N GLU A 174 8.58 30.16 9.15
CA GLU A 174 9.68 30.64 8.33
C GLU A 174 10.87 29.70 8.45
N TYR A 175 11.57 29.51 7.33
CA TYR A 175 12.75 28.67 7.26
C TYR A 175 14.03 29.47 7.55
N HIS A 176 14.85 28.94 8.46
CA HIS A 176 16.16 29.49 8.79
C HIS A 176 17.24 28.41 8.64
N PRO A 177 18.12 28.50 7.62
CA PRO A 177 19.10 27.45 7.33
C PRO A 177 19.96 27.04 8.54
N GLY A 178 20.46 28.03 9.31
CA GLY A 178 21.30 27.78 10.48
C GLY A 178 20.60 27.04 11.63
N ARG A 179 19.27 27.08 11.69
CA ARG A 179 18.46 26.39 12.70
C ARG A 179 17.91 25.06 12.18
N HIS A 180 17.61 24.98 10.89
CA HIS A 180 16.76 23.92 10.33
C HIS A 180 17.53 22.84 9.58
N ASP A 181 18.66 23.16 8.94
CA ASP A 181 19.35 22.17 8.10
C ASP A 181 19.85 20.97 8.89
N GLY A 182 20.43 21.19 10.07
CA GLY A 182 20.87 20.10 10.95
C GLY A 182 19.71 19.23 11.43
N ARG A 183 18.56 19.84 11.76
CA ARG A 183 17.36 19.12 12.21
C ARG A 183 16.79 18.27 11.08
N LEU A 184 16.66 18.85 9.89
CA LEU A 184 16.19 18.17 8.69
C LEU A 184 17.13 17.02 8.32
N TYR A 185 18.44 17.26 8.27
CA TYR A 185 19.44 16.22 8.00
C TYR A 185 19.32 15.04 8.96
N VAL A 186 19.23 15.29 10.27
CA VAL A 186 19.08 14.23 11.27
C VAL A 186 17.76 13.47 11.12
N ALA A 187 16.66 14.17 10.81
CA ALA A 187 15.36 13.55 10.59
C ALA A 187 15.38 12.63 9.36
N ILE A 188 15.92 13.10 8.24
CA ILE A 188 16.06 12.33 7.00
C ILE A 188 16.98 11.13 7.21
N ARG A 189 18.12 11.29 7.89
CA ARG A 189 19.02 10.18 8.21
C ARG A 189 18.31 9.09 9.02
N LYS A 190 17.54 9.46 10.04
CA LYS A 190 16.76 8.50 10.84
C LYS A 190 15.64 7.84 10.04
N LEU A 191 15.05 8.57 9.11
CA LEU A 191 14.00 8.06 8.24
C LEU A 191 14.57 7.04 7.24
N ARG A 192 15.66 7.36 6.54
CA ARG A 192 16.37 6.42 5.65
C ARG A 192 16.80 5.16 6.39
N ALA A 193 17.38 5.31 7.58
CA ALA A 193 17.75 4.17 8.42
C ALA A 193 16.56 3.26 8.81
N ALA A 194 15.33 3.74 8.68
CA ALA A 194 14.14 2.98 9.00
C ALA A 194 13.52 2.29 7.78
N ILE A 195 13.57 2.93 6.60
CA ILE A 195 12.79 2.52 5.42
C ILE A 195 13.64 2.02 4.26
N GLU A 196 14.93 2.33 4.23
CA GLU A 196 15.83 1.91 3.16
C GLU A 196 16.52 0.60 3.49
N ASP A 197 16.81 -0.18 2.45
CA ASP A 197 17.66 -1.38 2.57
C ASP A 197 19.11 -0.96 2.83
N ASP A 198 19.60 0.03 2.08
CA ASP A 198 20.86 0.74 2.34
C ASP A 198 20.60 2.25 2.50
N PRO A 199 20.70 2.81 3.72
CA PRO A 199 20.50 4.24 3.95
C PRO A 199 21.50 5.17 3.25
N SER A 200 22.66 4.65 2.83
CA SER A 200 23.69 5.40 2.11
C SER A 200 23.46 5.44 0.60
N GLU A 201 22.70 4.47 0.07
CA GLU A 201 22.24 4.40 -1.31
C GLU A 201 20.69 4.39 -1.37
N PRO A 202 20.04 5.51 -0.98
CA PRO A 202 18.59 5.54 -0.81
C PRO A 202 17.86 5.41 -2.15
N THR A 203 16.80 4.59 -2.17
CA THR A 203 15.93 4.41 -3.34
C THR A 203 14.52 4.92 -3.11
N ARG A 204 14.06 5.00 -1.85
CA ARG A 204 12.70 5.41 -1.47
C ARG A 204 12.63 6.89 -1.08
N LEU A 205 13.65 7.42 -0.42
CA LEU A 205 13.73 8.82 0.00
C LEU A 205 14.96 9.49 -0.63
N LEU A 206 14.77 10.05 -1.81
CA LEU A 206 15.82 10.60 -2.65
C LEU A 206 16.20 12.01 -2.21
N THR A 207 17.47 12.37 -2.39
CA THR A 207 17.90 13.78 -2.31
C THR A 207 17.81 14.38 -3.70
N THR A 208 17.18 15.55 -3.80
CA THR A 208 17.13 16.36 -5.01
C THR A 208 18.09 17.54 -4.89
N GLU A 209 18.18 18.36 -5.93
CA GLU A 209 18.99 19.60 -5.90
C GLU A 209 18.56 20.55 -4.76
N THR A 210 17.26 20.66 -4.50
CA THR A 210 16.68 21.65 -3.57
C THR A 210 16.10 21.04 -2.29
N GLY A 211 16.00 19.71 -2.20
CA GLY A 211 15.38 19.05 -1.05
C GLY A 211 15.31 17.53 -1.19
N TYR A 212 14.08 16.99 -1.12
CA TYR A 212 13.86 15.55 -1.07
C TYR A 212 12.64 15.13 -1.90
N ALA A 213 12.62 13.86 -2.31
CA ALA A 213 11.52 13.28 -3.08
C ALA A 213 11.26 11.82 -2.68
N LEU A 214 10.02 11.34 -2.89
CA LEU A 214 9.71 9.92 -2.86
C LEU A 214 10.20 9.26 -4.15
N GLY A 215 10.95 8.16 -4.04
CA GLY A 215 11.42 7.38 -5.17
C GLY A 215 10.36 6.44 -5.71
N ALA A 216 10.27 6.35 -7.04
CA ALA A 216 9.34 5.48 -7.74
C ALA A 216 9.88 4.04 -7.92
N PRO A 217 9.00 3.03 -8.07
CA PRO A 217 7.54 3.13 -7.96
C PRO A 217 7.10 3.28 -6.50
N VAL A 218 6.07 4.10 -6.26
CA VAL A 218 5.52 4.32 -4.91
C VAL A 218 4.00 4.38 -4.95
N ARG A 219 3.37 3.81 -3.93
CA ARG A 219 1.91 3.81 -3.75
C ARG A 219 1.53 4.57 -2.49
N ILE A 220 0.47 5.38 -2.58
CA ILE A 220 -0.02 6.19 -1.47
C ILE A 220 -1.47 5.79 -1.22
N ALA A 221 -1.70 5.11 -0.11
CA ALA A 221 -3.02 4.70 0.34
C ALA A 221 -3.58 5.74 1.31
N SER A 222 -4.86 6.07 1.13
CA SER A 222 -5.62 6.91 2.04
C SER A 222 -6.98 6.27 2.34
N GLY A 223 -7.59 6.66 3.45
CA GLY A 223 -8.93 6.16 3.81
C GLY A 223 -9.93 6.45 2.69
N ALA A 224 -10.82 5.49 2.41
CA ALA A 224 -11.91 5.70 1.47
C ALA A 224 -12.76 6.90 1.91
N LYS A 225 -13.10 7.78 0.97
CA LYS A 225 -14.02 8.91 1.19
C LYS A 225 -15.43 8.43 1.47
#